data_AF-A0A2G9R6C1-F1
#
_entry.id   AF-A0A2G9R6C1-F1
#
_cell.length_a   1.000
_cell.length_b   1.000
_cell.length_c   1.000
_cell.angle_alpha   90.00
_cell.angle_beta   90.00
_cell.angle_gamma   90.00
#
_symmetry.space_group_name_H-M   'P 1'
#
loop_
_entity.id
_entity.type
_entity.pdbx_description
1 polymer ?
#
loop_
_entity_poly.entity_id
_entity_poly.type
_entity_poly.pdbx_seq_one_letter_code
_entity_poly.pdbx_strand_id
1 'polypeptide(L)'
;ILVYNPEFMKYVYDRWLMNHGRYPSTGFLTVIFALHICDKVDLYGFGADSKGNWHHYWENNPSAGAFRQTGVHDGDFEADIISNLTSIKKINIYRGR
;
A
#
# COMPACT_ATOMS: atom_id res chain seq x y z
N ILE A 1 -13.64 17.41 -9.36
CA ILE A 1 -13.75 16.03 -8.86
C ILE A 1 -12.98 15.15 -9.83
N LEU A 2 -12.11 14.28 -9.33
CA LEU A 2 -11.42 13.27 -10.13
C LEU A 2 -11.96 11.89 -9.76
N VAL A 3 -12.04 10.99 -10.74
CA VAL A 3 -12.52 9.62 -10.55
C VAL A 3 -11.45 8.68 -11.05
N TYR A 4 -11.09 7.72 -10.22
CA TYR A 4 -10.08 6.73 -10.53
C TYR A 4 -10.63 5.71 -11.53
N ASN A 5 -9.90 5.41 -12.60
CA ASN A 5 -10.38 4.54 -13.66
C ASN A 5 -10.49 3.08 -13.14
N PRO A 6 -11.66 2.41 -13.25
CA PRO A 6 -11.81 1.01 -12.85
C PRO A 6 -10.83 0.06 -13.55
N GLU A 7 -10.49 0.32 -14.81
CA GLU A 7 -9.50 -0.48 -15.55
C GLU A 7 -8.10 -0.32 -14.96
N PHE A 8 -7.76 0.87 -14.45
CA PHE A 8 -6.50 1.04 -13.72
C PHE A 8 -6.49 0.22 -12.43
N MET A 9 -7.60 0.19 -11.69
CA MET A 9 -7.68 -0.65 -10.48
C MET A 9 -7.49 -2.14 -10.80
N LYS A 10 -8.10 -2.61 -11.90
CA LYS A 10 -7.90 -3.98 -12.39
C LYS A 10 -6.46 -4.22 -12.82
N TYR A 11 -5.85 -3.28 -13.54
CA TYR A 11 -4.44 -3.34 -13.91
C TYR A 11 -3.52 -3.47 -12.68
N VAL A 12 -3.78 -2.70 -11.62
CA VAL A 12 -3.02 -2.81 -10.36
C VAL A 12 -3.17 -4.21 -9.77
N TYR A 13 -4.40 -4.72 -9.71
CA TYR A 13 -4.66 -6.07 -9.19
C TYR A 13 -3.98 -7.17 -10.00
N ASP A 14 -4.14 -7.17 -11.32
CA ASP A 14 -3.64 -8.21 -12.20
C ASP A 14 -2.12 -8.17 -12.36
N ARG A 15 -1.54 -6.97 -12.53
CA ARG A 15 -0.14 -6.79 -12.98
C ARG A 15 0.83 -6.51 -11.85
N TRP A 16 0.37 -5.86 -10.78
CA TRP A 16 1.21 -5.56 -9.63
C TRP A 16 0.94 -6.57 -8.52
N LEU A 17 -0.32 -6.82 -8.17
CA LEU A 17 -0.65 -7.76 -7.11
C LEU A 17 -0.67 -9.23 -7.55
N MET A 18 -0.59 -9.51 -8.85
CA MET A 18 -0.67 -10.88 -9.39
C MET A 18 -1.88 -11.66 -8.83
N ASN A 19 -3.01 -10.97 -8.61
CA ASN A 19 -4.24 -11.48 -8.01
C ASN A 19 -4.17 -11.85 -6.51
N HIS A 20 -3.17 -11.39 -5.76
CA HIS A 20 -3.12 -11.55 -4.31
C HIS A 20 -4.17 -10.66 -3.61
N GLY A 21 -4.90 -11.25 -2.64
CA GLY A 21 -6.06 -10.64 -2.01
C GLY A 21 -7.29 -10.61 -2.93
N ARG A 22 -8.37 -9.98 -2.46
CA ARG A 22 -9.62 -9.81 -3.25
C ARG A 22 -9.55 -8.60 -4.19
N TYR A 23 -8.89 -7.53 -3.76
CA TYR A 23 -8.59 -6.32 -4.53
C TYR A 23 -7.50 -5.51 -3.81
N PRO A 24 -6.82 -4.57 -4.49
CA PRO A 24 -5.74 -3.78 -3.89
C PRO A 24 -6.24 -2.86 -2.76
N SER A 25 -5.41 -2.64 -1.74
CA SER A 25 -5.70 -1.62 -0.72
C SER A 25 -5.68 -0.22 -1.33
N THR A 26 -6.41 0.71 -0.71
CA THR A 26 -6.39 2.12 -1.11
C THR A 26 -4.97 2.71 -1.05
N GLY A 27 -4.17 2.29 -0.07
CA GLY A 27 -2.77 2.70 0.05
C GLY A 27 -1.96 2.26 -1.17
N PHE A 28 -2.09 1.01 -1.58
CA PHE A 28 -1.36 0.47 -2.72
C PHE A 28 -1.82 1.05 -4.07
N LEU A 29 -3.13 1.25 -4.27
CA LEU A 29 -3.64 1.98 -5.44
C LEU A 29 -3.03 3.37 -5.55
N THR A 30 -2.84 4.05 -4.42
CA THR A 30 -2.24 5.39 -4.38
C THR A 30 -0.76 5.35 -4.78
N VAL A 31 -0.01 4.35 -4.33
CA VAL A 31 1.41 4.16 -4.70
C VAL A 31 1.55 3.96 -6.21
N ILE A 32 0.80 3.03 -6.79
CA ILE A 32 0.91 2.75 -8.23
C ILE A 32 0.39 3.93 -9.07
N PHE A 33 -0.66 4.63 -8.61
CA PHE A 33 -1.11 5.85 -9.27
C PHE A 33 -0.02 6.92 -9.30
N ALA A 34 0.62 7.19 -8.17
CA ALA A 34 1.70 8.17 -8.07
C ALA A 34 2.87 7.82 -9.01
N LEU A 35 3.22 6.53 -9.14
CA LEU A 35 4.24 6.07 -10.09
C LEU A 35 3.90 6.35 -11.57
N HIS A 36 2.62 6.52 -11.91
CA HIS A 36 2.20 6.82 -13.28
C HIS A 36 2.14 8.33 -13.58
N ILE A 37 2.04 9.18 -12.55
CA ILE A 37 1.80 10.61 -12.72
C ILE A 37 2.92 11.52 -12.18
N CYS A 38 3.83 10.98 -11.37
CA CYS A 38 4.90 11.73 -10.73
C CYS A 38 6.28 11.26 -11.23
N ASP A 39 7.24 12.18 -11.30
CA ASP A 39 8.64 11.85 -11.61
C ASP A 39 9.40 11.25 -10.40
N LYS A 40 8.94 11.58 -9.19
CA LYS A 40 9.51 11.10 -7.92
C LYS A 40 8.39 10.84 -6.92
N VAL A 41 8.50 9.74 -6.17
CA VAL A 41 7.52 9.33 -5.16
C VAL A 41 8.24 9.04 -3.83
N ASP A 42 7.81 9.73 -2.78
CA ASP A 42 8.28 9.58 -1.41
C ASP A 42 7.10 9.13 -0.53
N LEU A 43 7.21 7.97 0.11
CA LEU A 43 6.14 7.35 0.91
C LEU A 43 6.35 7.57 2.42
N TYR A 44 5.26 7.93 3.11
CA TYR A 44 5.20 8.14 4.56
C TYR A 44 3.98 7.42 5.14
N GLY A 45 4.12 6.81 6.32
CA GLY A 45 2.99 6.14 7.00
C GLY A 45 2.58 4.79 6.38
N PHE A 46 3.49 4.13 5.66
CA PHE A 46 3.27 2.79 5.10
C PHE A 46 3.94 1.72 5.95
N GLY A 47 3.19 0.65 6.23
CA GLY A 47 3.65 -0.50 7.02
C GLY A 47 3.36 -0.36 8.52
N ALA A 48 3.75 -1.38 9.27
CA ALA A 48 3.69 -1.37 10.73
C ALA A 48 4.71 -0.39 11.33
N ASP A 49 4.46 0.01 12.58
CA ASP A 49 5.46 0.72 13.40
C ASP A 49 6.67 -0.17 13.72
N SER A 50 7.70 0.38 14.39
CA SER A 50 8.90 -0.38 14.77
C SER A 50 8.65 -1.55 15.73
N LYS A 51 7.47 -1.62 16.35
CA LYS A 51 7.04 -2.72 17.24
C LYS A 51 6.15 -3.74 16.52
N GLY A 52 5.91 -3.56 15.22
CA GLY A 52 5.02 -4.42 14.43
C GLY A 52 3.53 -4.12 14.62
N ASN A 53 3.18 -3.00 15.25
CA ASN A 53 1.78 -2.61 15.42
C ASN A 53 1.23 -2.01 14.14
N TRP A 54 -0.02 -2.40 13.85
CA TRP A 54 -0.82 -1.82 12.78
C TRP A 54 -1.90 -0.96 13.40
N HIS A 55 -1.68 0.35 13.38
CA HIS A 55 -2.65 1.32 13.85
C HIS A 55 -2.58 2.60 13.02
N HIS A 56 -3.68 3.34 13.03
CA HIS A 56 -3.70 4.69 12.51
C HIS A 56 -2.94 5.65 13.44
N TYR A 57 -2.42 6.74 12.89
CA TYR A 57 -1.60 7.69 13.66
C TYR A 57 -2.43 8.62 14.56
N TRP A 58 -3.76 8.68 14.38
CA TRP A 58 -4.65 9.65 15.03
C TRP A 58 -5.60 9.05 16.06
N GLU A 59 -5.66 7.73 16.19
CA GLU A 59 -6.63 7.05 17.06
C GLU A 59 -5.96 5.98 17.92
N ASN A 60 -6.59 5.71 19.08
CA ASN A 60 -6.26 4.59 19.93
C ASN A 60 -7.32 3.51 19.77
N ASN A 61 -7.12 2.64 18.78
CA ASN A 61 -8.04 1.57 18.42
C ASN A 61 -7.41 0.19 18.71
N PRO A 62 -7.86 -0.53 19.75
CA PRO A 62 -7.33 -1.85 20.11
C PRO A 62 -7.49 -2.91 19.01
N SER A 63 -8.39 -2.68 18.04
CA SER A 63 -8.66 -3.60 16.93
C SER A 63 -8.12 -3.09 15.60
N ALA A 64 -7.18 -2.14 15.60
CA ALA A 64 -6.71 -1.51 14.37
C ALA A 64 -6.04 -2.49 13.38
N GLY A 65 -5.49 -3.61 13.85
CA GLY A 65 -4.95 -4.68 13.01
C GLY A 65 -5.98 -5.66 12.43
N ALA A 66 -7.28 -5.52 12.74
CA ALA A 66 -8.31 -6.49 12.36
C ALA A 66 -8.46 -6.68 10.85
N PHE A 67 -8.11 -5.67 10.03
CA PHE A 67 -8.15 -5.78 8.57
C PHE A 67 -7.30 -6.94 8.04
N ARG A 68 -6.18 -7.27 8.72
CA ARG A 68 -5.30 -8.39 8.36
C ARG A 68 -5.97 -9.76 8.50
N GLN A 69 -6.99 -9.88 9.35
CA GLN A 69 -7.71 -11.15 9.56
C GLN A 69 -8.70 -11.45 8.43
N THR A 70 -9.20 -10.41 7.76
CA THR A 70 -10.26 -10.55 6.74
C THR A 70 -9.75 -11.11 5.41
N GLY A 71 -8.45 -10.98 5.12
CA GLY A 71 -7.85 -11.39 3.85
C GLY A 71 -8.37 -10.63 2.62
N VAL A 72 -9.11 -9.52 2.80
CA VAL A 72 -9.61 -8.70 1.69
C VAL A 72 -8.45 -8.13 0.88
N HIS A 73 -7.38 -7.73 1.56
CA HIS A 73 -6.13 -7.28 0.97
C HIS A 73 -4.99 -8.19 1.44
N ASP A 74 -4.03 -8.45 0.57
CA ASP A 74 -2.78 -9.11 0.94
C ASP A 74 -1.72 -8.04 1.27
N GLY A 75 -1.79 -7.52 2.50
CA GLY A 75 -0.95 -6.41 2.94
C GLY A 75 0.54 -6.75 3.03
N ASP A 76 0.88 -8.03 3.23
CA ASP A 76 2.27 -8.47 3.26
C ASP A 76 2.84 -8.51 1.83
N PHE A 77 2.07 -9.00 0.86
CA PHE A 77 2.44 -8.95 -0.55
C PHE A 77 2.58 -7.52 -1.10
N GLU A 78 1.66 -6.61 -0.71
CA GLU A 78 1.76 -5.19 -1.03
C GLU A 78 3.05 -4.56 -0.46
N ALA A 79 3.41 -4.90 0.78
CA ALA A 79 4.63 -4.41 1.43
C ALA A 79 5.90 -4.93 0.74
N ASP A 80 5.90 -6.17 0.24
CA ASP A 80 7.01 -6.75 -0.52
C ASP A 80 7.24 -6.02 -1.84
N ILE A 81 6.17 -5.66 -2.56
CA ILE A 81 6.29 -4.87 -3.79
C ILE A 81 6.87 -3.48 -3.49
N ILE A 82 6.41 -2.82 -2.41
CA ILE A 82 6.96 -1.53 -1.97
C ILE A 82 8.45 -1.66 -1.61
N SER A 83 8.83 -2.75 -0.95
CA SER A 83 10.23 -3.06 -0.63
C SER A 83 11.07 -3.21 -1.91
N ASN A 84 10.55 -3.94 -2.90
CA ASN A 84 11.20 -4.11 -4.21
C ASN A 84 11.33 -2.78 -4.95
N LEU A 85 10.27 -1.97 -5.02
CA LEU A 85 10.32 -0.64 -5.63
C LEU A 85 11.35 0.28 -4.96
N THR A 86 11.50 0.17 -3.64
CA THR A 86 12.51 0.90 -2.87
C THR A 86 13.92 0.42 -3.21
N SER A 87 14.15 -0.90 -3.30
CA SER A 87 15.47 -1.48 -3.59
C SER A 87 15.99 -1.09 -4.97
N ILE A 88 15.09 -0.96 -5.96
CA ILE A 88 15.42 -0.48 -7.32
C ILE A 88 15.30 1.04 -7.47
N LYS A 89 15.16 1.78 -6.36
CA LYS A 89 15.13 3.26 -6.31
C LYS A 89 14.03 3.90 -7.17
N LYS A 90 12.91 3.21 -7.35
CA LYS A 90 11.71 3.78 -8.01
C LYS A 90 10.88 4.64 -7.06
N ILE A 91 10.96 4.37 -5.76
CA ILE A 91 10.34 5.16 -4.69
C ILE A 91 11.33 5.29 -3.53
N ASN A 92 11.11 6.27 -2.65
CA ASN A 92 11.73 6.31 -1.32
C ASN A 92 10.66 6.04 -0.25
N ILE A 93 11.03 5.34 0.82
CA ILE A 93 10.15 5.09 1.96
C ILE A 93 10.73 5.63 3.25
N TYR A 94 9.91 6.37 3.99
CA TYR A 94 10.23 6.93 5.30
C TYR A 94 9.43 6.16 6.35
N ARG A 95 10.12 5.24 7.05
CA ARG A 95 9.49 4.26 7.97
C ARG A 95 8.93 4.85 9.26
N GLY A 96 9.26 6.09 9.60
CA GLY A 96 8.79 6.71 10.84
C GLY A 96 9.35 6.03 12.09
N ARG A 97 8.53 5.95 13.14
CA ARG A 97 8.85 5.33 14.44
C ARG A 97 7.85 4.22 14.71
#